data_AF-A0A2V7YGN8-F1
#
_entry.id   AF-A0A2V7YGN8-F1
#
_cell.length_a   1.000
_cell.length_b   1.000
_cell.length_c   1.000
_cell.angle_alpha   90.00
_cell.angle_beta   90.00
_cell.angle_gamma   90.00
#
_symmetry.space_group_name_H-M   'P 1'
#
loop_
_entity.id
_entity.type
_entity.pdbx_description
1 polymer ?
#
loop_
_entity_poly.entity_id
_entity_poly.type
_entity_poly.pdbx_seq_one_letter_code
_entity_poly.pdbx_strand_id
1 'polypeptide(L)'
;MANRHTLPVLLLAAALLAQGAAAQTPVRPAQFIVQPNTPSQFLNGVAMDGAGNLTFLWTSVSGTPSGLGERVYVRRFSAADAPQGRAVSLEDPSKFNAEGGGVVANQRGDVLITWSRSPVSGSGPVESFLRRTSPVLPTLTLSLKAPADVAVDRNGNFVIIWIASTSSGTRIFGQRYNADGTARGPEFNAATSNTGNHTSPSVAMNPNTGEFVVVWEVRAATEDGTGLGVYGQRFGFTTGRQGGEFAIFVPPASQRPDLITPFAPQVSRASNGRFVVVWRGVGTNGVDVLAQRYNNAGERLGAQLLIAQEYIPDSHPQVAMSPQGDFVVAWDDQGTSPAWFRLYRADGTPAGPVVEQPPMGTAFYHGTGRVTYGWNRTFVYGWTNYLDEGPNGNTISFQRFMASP
;
A
#
# COMPACT_ATOMS: atom_id res chain seq x y z
N MET A 1 -78.35 -2.50 -0.48
CA MET A 1 -77.33 -2.74 -1.52
C MET A 1 -75.97 -2.49 -0.91
N ALA A 2 -75.09 -3.49 -0.97
CA ALA A 2 -73.73 -3.43 -0.46
C ALA A 2 -72.86 -2.50 -1.31
N ASN A 3 -71.89 -1.82 -0.69
CA ASN A 3 -70.48 -1.94 -1.10
C ASN A 3 -69.55 -1.35 -0.03
N ARG A 4 -68.62 -2.21 0.42
CA ARG A 4 -67.35 -1.84 1.05
C ARG A 4 -66.46 -1.17 0.00
N HIS A 5 -65.48 -0.37 0.43
CA HIS A 5 -64.03 -0.58 0.14
C HIS A 5 -63.17 0.59 0.69
N THR A 6 -62.41 0.27 1.73
CA THR A 6 -60.97 0.57 1.96
C THR A 6 -60.37 1.94 1.57
N LEU A 7 -59.87 2.65 2.59
CA LEU A 7 -58.79 3.67 2.51
C LEU A 7 -57.49 3.06 1.95
N PRO A 8 -56.56 3.88 1.41
CA PRO A 8 -55.38 4.17 2.23
C PRO A 8 -54.81 5.60 2.14
N VAL A 9 -54.41 6.06 3.33
CA VAL A 9 -53.25 6.88 3.67
C VAL A 9 -52.23 7.06 2.54
N LEU A 10 -52.08 8.29 2.04
CA LEU A 10 -50.96 8.72 1.22
C LEU A 10 -50.59 10.15 1.64
N LEU A 11 -49.63 10.31 2.54
CA LEU A 11 -48.74 11.48 2.68
C LEU A 11 -47.88 11.34 3.94
N LEU A 12 -47.02 10.31 3.99
CA LEU A 12 -45.83 10.32 4.85
C LEU A 12 -44.77 9.32 4.35
N ALA A 13 -44.35 9.46 3.08
CA ALA A 13 -43.28 8.64 2.52
C ALA A 13 -42.41 9.40 1.49
N ALA A 14 -42.28 10.72 1.63
CA ALA A 14 -41.44 11.54 0.75
C ALA A 14 -40.25 12.20 1.46
N ALA A 15 -39.93 11.78 2.69
CA ALA A 15 -38.81 12.31 3.48
C ALA A 15 -37.74 11.26 3.86
N LEU A 16 -37.75 10.07 3.23
CA LEU A 16 -36.76 9.00 3.48
C LEU A 16 -36.02 8.52 2.21
N LEU A 17 -35.91 9.37 1.20
CA LEU A 17 -35.19 9.08 -0.07
C LEU A 17 -33.97 9.98 -0.30
N ALA A 18 -33.33 10.46 0.78
CA ALA A 18 -31.91 10.75 0.76
C ALA A 18 -31.16 9.51 1.29
N GLN A 19 -31.20 8.42 0.52
CA GLN A 19 -30.40 7.22 0.82
C GLN A 19 -28.93 7.60 0.70
N GLY A 20 -28.20 7.57 1.81
CA GLY A 20 -26.74 7.74 1.83
C GLY A 20 -26.09 6.78 0.84
N ALA A 21 -25.09 7.25 0.10
CA ALA A 21 -24.41 6.47 -0.92
C ALA A 21 -23.93 5.14 -0.33
N ALA A 22 -24.21 4.00 -0.97
CA ALA A 22 -23.73 2.71 -0.47
C ALA A 22 -22.19 2.73 -0.31
N ALA A 23 -21.65 2.03 0.68
CA ALA A 23 -20.20 1.90 0.78
C ALA A 23 -19.61 1.28 -0.51
N GLN A 24 -18.36 1.63 -0.82
CA GLN A 24 -17.65 1.22 -2.04
C GLN A 24 -18.24 1.75 -3.36
N THR A 25 -19.11 2.77 -3.32
CA THR A 25 -19.55 3.44 -4.57
C THR A 25 -18.53 4.46 -5.06
N PRO A 26 -18.27 4.54 -6.37
CA PRO A 26 -17.52 5.63 -6.95
C PRO A 26 -18.05 7.00 -6.52
N VAL A 27 -17.17 7.87 -6.02
CA VAL A 27 -17.51 9.29 -5.78
C VAL A 27 -17.59 10.03 -7.12
N ARG A 28 -16.75 9.62 -8.07
CA ARG A 28 -16.60 10.20 -9.41
C ARG A 28 -16.19 9.10 -10.40
N PRO A 29 -16.34 9.34 -11.72
CA PRO A 29 -15.75 8.47 -12.73
C PRO A 29 -14.24 8.32 -12.51
N ALA A 30 -13.71 7.16 -12.91
CA ALA A 30 -12.28 6.93 -12.91
C ALA A 30 -11.56 7.94 -13.84
N GLN A 31 -10.32 8.28 -13.49
CA GLN A 31 -9.53 9.31 -14.17
C GLN A 31 -8.18 8.78 -14.60
N PHE A 32 -7.73 9.20 -15.79
CA PHE A 32 -6.34 9.05 -16.21
C PHE A 32 -5.45 10.07 -15.48
N ILE A 33 -4.32 9.62 -14.95
CA ILE A 33 -3.26 10.48 -14.39
C ILE A 33 -2.41 11.06 -15.52
N VAL A 34 -2.17 10.24 -16.54
CA VAL A 34 -1.39 10.57 -17.74
C VAL A 34 -2.21 10.11 -18.94
N GLN A 35 -2.26 10.96 -19.98
CA GLN A 35 -3.02 10.71 -21.20
C GLN A 35 -2.18 9.96 -22.27
N PRO A 36 -2.82 9.37 -23.29
CA PRO A 36 -2.18 8.65 -24.39
C PRO A 36 -0.98 9.36 -25.05
N ASN A 37 0.03 8.59 -25.50
CA ASN A 37 1.29 8.96 -26.15
C ASN A 37 2.44 9.35 -25.21
N THR A 38 2.50 8.74 -24.02
CA THR A 38 3.63 8.91 -23.11
C THR A 38 4.49 7.65 -23.08
N PRO A 39 5.77 7.72 -22.65
CA PRO A 39 6.53 6.49 -22.40
C PRO A 39 5.76 5.57 -21.44
N SER A 40 6.02 4.27 -21.43
CA SER A 40 5.30 3.34 -20.54
C SER A 40 5.42 3.75 -19.08
N GLN A 41 4.29 3.91 -18.39
CA GLN A 41 4.22 4.35 -16.99
C GLN A 41 3.84 3.18 -16.08
N PHE A 42 4.45 3.11 -14.90
CA PHE A 42 4.22 2.07 -13.89
C PHE A 42 4.01 2.73 -12.53
N LEU A 43 2.82 2.54 -11.96
CA LEU A 43 2.48 3.11 -10.66
C LEU A 43 3.34 2.49 -9.54
N ASN A 44 4.09 3.32 -8.82
CA ASN A 44 4.84 2.88 -7.64
C ASN A 44 4.00 3.03 -6.36
N GLY A 45 3.24 4.13 -6.24
CA GLY A 45 2.46 4.40 -5.03
C GLY A 45 1.48 5.57 -5.14
N VAL A 46 0.50 5.57 -4.26
CA VAL A 46 -0.45 6.67 -4.05
C VAL A 46 -0.58 6.96 -2.56
N ALA A 47 -0.53 8.24 -2.20
CA ALA A 47 -0.76 8.70 -0.84
C ALA A 47 -1.89 9.74 -0.79
N MET A 48 -2.73 9.66 0.25
CA MET A 48 -3.77 10.65 0.52
C MET A 48 -3.48 11.39 1.83
N ASP A 49 -3.47 12.73 1.78
CA ASP A 49 -3.32 13.55 2.99
C ASP A 49 -4.65 13.74 3.75
N GLY A 50 -4.60 14.40 4.91
CA GLY A 50 -5.78 14.64 5.74
C GLY A 50 -6.83 15.56 5.10
N ALA A 51 -6.47 16.33 4.07
CA ALA A 51 -7.41 17.14 3.30
C ALA A 51 -8.02 16.36 2.13
N GLY A 52 -7.58 15.11 1.88
CA GLY A 52 -8.03 14.26 0.78
C GLY A 52 -7.28 14.48 -0.53
N ASN A 53 -6.23 15.30 -0.53
CA ASN A 53 -5.38 15.47 -1.71
C ASN A 53 -4.53 14.23 -1.93
N LEU A 54 -4.30 13.91 -3.20
CA LEU A 54 -3.54 12.74 -3.61
C LEU A 54 -2.14 13.17 -4.07
N THR A 55 -1.16 12.32 -3.80
CA THR A 55 0.15 12.37 -4.43
C THR A 55 0.43 11.01 -5.05
N PHE A 56 0.66 10.99 -6.36
CA PHE A 56 1.05 9.80 -7.10
C PHE A 56 2.54 9.84 -7.39
N LEU A 57 3.18 8.69 -7.24
CA LEU A 57 4.56 8.42 -7.61
C LEU A 57 4.58 7.30 -8.65
N TRP A 58 5.30 7.50 -9.73
CA TRP A 58 5.40 6.48 -10.77
C TRP A 58 6.73 6.52 -11.51
N THR A 59 7.05 5.40 -12.15
CA THR A 59 8.25 5.21 -12.96
C THR A 59 7.84 5.15 -14.42
N SER A 60 8.52 5.91 -15.25
CA SER A 60 8.35 6.01 -16.69
C SER A 60 9.50 5.31 -17.38
N VAL A 61 9.22 4.45 -18.36
CA VAL A 61 10.23 3.71 -19.13
C VAL A 61 10.03 4.01 -20.62
N SER A 62 11.07 4.52 -21.28
CA SER A 62 11.09 4.71 -22.74
C SER A 62 11.68 3.49 -23.45
N GLY A 63 10.89 2.81 -24.28
CA GLY A 63 11.23 1.53 -24.92
C GLY A 63 12.25 1.55 -26.07
N THR A 64 13.35 2.30 -25.99
CA THR A 64 14.43 2.20 -27.01
C THR A 64 15.50 1.18 -26.62
N PRO A 65 16.02 0.36 -27.56
CA PRO A 65 16.96 -0.74 -27.28
C PRO A 65 18.36 -0.33 -26.77
N SER A 66 18.68 0.97 -26.68
CA SER A 66 20.00 1.47 -26.31
C SER A 66 20.21 1.75 -24.81
N GLY A 67 19.35 1.21 -23.93
CA GLY A 67 19.63 1.07 -22.50
C GLY A 67 19.04 2.16 -21.60
N LEU A 68 18.17 1.72 -20.68
CA LEU A 68 17.71 2.36 -19.44
C LEU A 68 17.43 3.87 -19.51
N GLY A 69 16.18 4.23 -19.77
CA GLY A 69 15.64 5.59 -19.68
C GLY A 69 14.56 5.72 -18.62
N GLU A 70 14.80 5.12 -17.45
CA GLU A 70 13.84 5.09 -16.33
C GLU A 70 13.80 6.46 -15.64
N ARG A 71 12.60 7.00 -15.47
CA ARG A 71 12.38 8.31 -14.87
C ARG A 71 11.30 8.24 -13.83
N VAL A 72 11.54 8.88 -12.69
CA VAL A 72 10.55 8.99 -11.63
C VAL A 72 9.83 10.32 -11.68
N TYR A 73 8.51 10.26 -11.61
CA TYR A 73 7.64 11.42 -11.60
C TYR A 73 6.72 11.43 -10.38
N VAL A 74 6.39 12.64 -9.95
CA VAL A 74 5.35 12.90 -8.95
C VAL A 74 4.30 13.86 -9.50
N ARG A 75 3.04 13.66 -9.12
CA ARG A 75 1.95 14.61 -9.39
C ARG A 75 0.94 14.63 -8.27
N ARG A 76 0.45 15.83 -7.95
CA ARG A 76 -0.56 16.06 -6.92
C ARG A 76 -1.92 16.31 -7.55
N PHE A 77 -2.96 15.85 -6.85
CA PHE A 77 -4.36 16.09 -7.18
C PHE A 77 -5.07 16.58 -5.93
N SER A 78 -6.05 17.47 -6.09
CA SER A 78 -6.88 17.92 -4.98
C SER A 78 -7.83 16.82 -4.52
N ALA A 79 -8.52 17.03 -3.39
CA ALA A 79 -9.65 16.18 -2.99
C ALA A 79 -10.82 16.17 -4.00
N ALA A 80 -10.86 17.16 -4.90
CA ALA A 80 -11.78 17.19 -6.03
C ALA A 80 -11.28 16.38 -7.24
N ASP A 81 -10.16 15.66 -7.10
CA ASP A 81 -9.44 14.92 -8.14
C ASP A 81 -8.97 15.83 -9.30
N ALA A 82 -8.83 17.15 -9.04
CA ALA A 82 -8.28 18.10 -10.01
C ALA A 82 -6.75 18.15 -9.90
N PRO A 83 -5.99 18.10 -11.01
CA PRO A 83 -4.54 18.14 -10.97
C PRO A 83 -4.03 19.47 -10.41
N GLN A 84 -3.14 19.42 -9.42
CA GLN A 84 -2.51 20.59 -8.78
C GLN A 84 -1.18 20.94 -9.46
N GLY A 85 -1.21 21.05 -10.79
CA GLY A 85 -0.05 21.32 -11.63
C GLY A 85 0.38 20.15 -12.53
N ARG A 86 1.53 20.33 -13.18
CA ARG A 86 2.15 19.33 -14.05
C ARG A 86 2.85 18.25 -13.23
N ALA A 87 3.08 17.10 -13.86
CA ALA A 87 4.01 16.10 -13.35
C ALA A 87 5.43 16.70 -13.22
N VAL A 88 6.15 16.32 -12.17
CA VAL A 88 7.51 16.79 -11.89
C VAL A 88 8.44 15.59 -11.85
N SER A 89 9.53 15.63 -12.62
CA SER A 89 10.62 14.64 -12.53
C SER A 89 11.41 14.87 -11.24
N LEU A 90 11.73 13.81 -10.49
CA LEU A 90 12.54 13.93 -9.27
C LEU A 90 14.04 14.08 -9.56
N GLU A 91 14.49 13.63 -10.73
CA GLU A 91 15.89 13.67 -11.15
C GLU A 91 16.07 14.36 -12.51
N ASP A 92 17.31 14.74 -12.79
CA ASP A 92 17.75 15.21 -14.11
C ASP A 92 17.93 13.99 -15.04
N PRO A 93 17.05 13.79 -16.03
CA PRO A 93 17.07 12.60 -16.88
C PRO A 93 18.26 12.58 -17.85
N SER A 94 19.02 13.66 -17.96
CA SER A 94 20.28 13.66 -18.71
C SER A 94 21.45 13.05 -17.93
N LYS A 95 21.29 12.89 -16.62
CA LYS A 95 22.35 12.45 -15.71
C LYS A 95 22.03 11.14 -15.02
N PHE A 96 20.75 10.92 -14.68
CA PHE A 96 20.34 9.78 -13.87
C PHE A 96 19.15 9.03 -14.46
N ASN A 97 19.24 7.72 -14.37
CA ASN A 97 18.10 6.82 -14.35
C ASN A 97 17.55 6.78 -12.93
N ALA A 98 16.24 6.67 -12.77
CA ALA A 98 15.60 6.66 -11.47
C ALA A 98 14.39 5.71 -11.41
N GLU A 99 14.26 5.04 -10.27
CA GLU A 99 13.17 4.11 -9.97
C GLU A 99 12.42 4.55 -8.72
N GLY A 100 11.09 4.49 -8.77
CA GLY A 100 10.23 4.95 -7.68
C GLY A 100 10.22 3.98 -6.52
N GLY A 101 10.40 4.50 -5.30
CA GLY A 101 10.18 3.75 -4.08
C GLY A 101 8.73 3.88 -3.61
N GLY A 102 8.57 4.38 -2.38
CA GLY A 102 7.27 4.59 -1.74
C GLY A 102 6.86 6.07 -1.69
N VAL A 103 5.56 6.31 -1.55
CA VAL A 103 5.01 7.63 -1.23
C VAL A 103 4.01 7.49 -0.09
N VAL A 104 4.18 8.28 0.95
CA VAL A 104 3.28 8.32 2.12
C VAL A 104 2.94 9.76 2.47
N ALA A 105 1.74 9.97 2.98
CA ALA A 105 1.26 11.28 3.41
C ALA A 105 0.68 11.19 4.82
N ASN A 106 0.88 12.24 5.60
CA ASN A 106 0.23 12.37 6.89
C ASN A 106 -0.99 13.31 6.83
N GLN A 107 -1.69 13.41 7.95
CA GLN A 107 -2.89 14.23 8.08
C GLN A 107 -2.69 15.72 7.89
N ARG A 108 -1.46 16.23 8.05
CA ARG A 108 -1.15 17.65 7.91
C ARG A 108 -0.71 18.03 6.50
N GLY A 109 -0.65 17.06 5.59
CA GLY A 109 -0.17 17.28 4.23
C GLY A 109 1.34 17.13 4.07
N ASP A 110 2.05 16.60 5.08
CA ASP A 110 3.44 16.20 4.89
C ASP A 110 3.46 14.96 4.00
N VAL A 111 4.17 15.03 2.87
CA VAL A 111 4.31 13.93 1.91
C VAL A 111 5.77 13.54 1.82
N LEU A 112 6.09 12.28 2.11
CA LEU A 112 7.43 11.70 1.99
C LEU A 112 7.45 10.80 0.77
N ILE A 113 8.46 10.99 -0.07
CA ILE A 113 8.65 10.28 -1.33
C ILE A 113 10.05 9.67 -1.30
N THR A 114 10.17 8.38 -1.55
CA THR A 114 11.47 7.71 -1.75
C THR A 114 11.66 7.30 -3.20
N TRP A 115 12.91 7.33 -3.65
CA TRP A 115 13.31 6.85 -4.97
C TRP A 115 14.79 6.46 -4.95
N SER A 116 15.21 5.68 -5.92
CA SER A 116 16.61 5.39 -6.19
C SER A 116 17.04 6.03 -7.50
N ARG A 117 18.35 6.24 -7.66
CA ARG A 117 18.92 6.69 -8.93
C ARG A 117 20.24 6.00 -9.22
N SER A 118 20.55 5.86 -10.51
CA SER A 118 21.82 5.38 -11.02
C SER A 118 22.30 6.31 -12.15
N PRO A 119 23.62 6.51 -12.32
CA PRO A 119 24.13 7.32 -13.42
C PRO A 119 23.75 6.72 -14.79
N VAL A 120 23.33 7.56 -15.73
CA VAL A 120 23.02 7.14 -17.12
C VAL A 120 24.24 6.56 -17.83
N SER A 121 25.46 6.90 -17.38
CA SER A 121 26.70 6.28 -17.86
C SER A 121 26.78 4.78 -17.62
N GLY A 122 25.91 4.21 -16.76
CA GLY A 122 25.98 2.82 -16.31
C GLY A 122 27.11 2.55 -15.32
N SER A 123 27.85 3.58 -14.91
CA SER A 123 28.98 3.49 -13.99
C SER A 123 28.76 4.35 -12.74
N GLY A 124 28.84 3.74 -11.57
CA GLY A 124 28.67 4.40 -10.28
C GLY A 124 27.67 3.68 -9.37
N PRO A 125 27.55 4.13 -8.11
CA PRO A 125 26.65 3.52 -7.16
C PRO A 125 25.18 3.84 -7.47
N VAL A 126 24.28 2.93 -7.08
CA VAL A 126 22.87 3.27 -6.91
C VAL A 126 22.74 4.03 -5.60
N GLU A 127 22.14 5.21 -5.66
CA GLU A 127 21.87 6.05 -4.49
C GLU A 127 20.36 6.03 -4.22
N SER A 128 19.95 6.14 -2.96
CA SER A 128 18.55 6.22 -2.58
C SER A 128 18.28 7.48 -1.78
N PHE A 129 17.12 8.06 -1.99
CA PHE A 129 16.75 9.33 -1.40
C PHE A 129 15.36 9.30 -0.79
N LEU A 130 15.15 10.24 0.13
CA LEU A 130 13.84 10.66 0.56
C LEU A 130 13.71 12.16 0.37
N ARG A 131 12.57 12.61 -0.15
CA ARG A 131 12.16 14.00 -0.16
C ARG A 131 10.86 14.16 0.60
N ARG A 132 10.82 15.14 1.49
CA ARG A 132 9.58 15.64 2.06
C ARG A 132 9.14 16.93 1.38
N THR A 133 7.86 17.00 1.06
CA THR A 133 7.13 18.25 0.86
C THR A 133 6.13 18.45 2.00
N SER A 134 5.95 19.68 2.46
CA SER A 134 5.07 20.00 3.58
C SER A 134 4.50 21.42 3.42
N PRO A 135 3.26 21.68 3.87
CA PRO A 135 2.73 23.05 3.95
C PRO A 135 3.37 23.89 5.06
N VAL A 136 3.97 23.26 6.08
CA VAL A 136 4.44 23.95 7.31
C VAL A 136 5.87 23.63 7.70
N LEU A 137 6.42 22.50 7.28
CA LEU A 137 7.82 22.12 7.52
C LEU A 137 8.69 22.48 6.31
N PRO A 138 9.98 22.77 6.52
CA PRO A 138 10.92 22.97 5.41
C PRO A 138 11.00 21.73 4.50
N THR A 139 11.33 21.95 3.23
CA THR A 139 11.71 20.86 2.32
C THR A 139 12.91 20.13 2.91
N LEU A 140 12.81 18.81 2.96
CA LEU A 140 13.88 17.92 3.44
C LEU A 140 14.26 16.98 2.30
N THR A 141 15.55 16.82 2.03
CA THR A 141 16.07 15.75 1.16
C THR A 141 17.18 15.02 1.91
N LEU A 142 17.09 13.69 1.99
CA LEU A 142 18.03 12.83 2.70
C LEU A 142 18.52 11.72 1.79
N SER A 143 19.81 11.39 1.88
CA SER A 143 20.34 10.13 1.35
C SER A 143 20.01 9.00 2.33
N LEU A 144 19.53 7.88 1.80
CA LEU A 144 19.07 6.72 2.55
C LEU A 144 19.80 5.44 2.12
N LYS A 145 19.68 4.41 2.96
CA LYS A 145 19.91 3.02 2.54
C LYS A 145 18.65 2.54 1.82
N ALA A 146 18.83 1.92 0.65
CA ALA A 146 17.79 1.41 -0.26
C ALA A 146 16.48 1.02 0.44
N PRO A 147 15.52 1.96 0.59
CA PRO A 147 14.38 1.77 1.47
C PRO A 147 13.41 0.78 0.83
N ALA A 148 13.04 -0.25 1.58
CA ALA A 148 11.97 -1.18 1.21
C ALA A 148 10.59 -0.57 1.49
N ASP A 149 10.45 0.17 2.60
CA ASP A 149 9.19 0.83 2.96
C ASP A 149 9.44 2.03 3.91
N VAL A 150 8.47 2.94 4.00
CA VAL A 150 8.51 4.16 4.82
C VAL A 150 7.17 4.44 5.48
N ALA A 151 7.17 4.88 6.73
CA ALA A 151 5.97 5.36 7.41
C ALA A 151 6.23 6.67 8.17
N VAL A 152 5.20 7.52 8.25
CA VAL A 152 5.29 8.88 8.82
C VAL A 152 4.17 9.10 9.83
N ASP A 153 4.48 9.75 10.95
CA ASP A 153 3.48 10.16 11.94
C ASP A 153 2.86 11.52 11.59
N ARG A 154 1.85 11.94 12.36
CA ARG A 154 1.22 13.25 12.21
C ARG A 154 2.23 14.37 12.38
N ASN A 155 3.28 14.19 13.18
CA ASN A 155 4.31 15.18 13.48
C ASN A 155 5.38 15.33 12.40
N GLY A 156 5.38 14.46 11.39
CA GLY A 156 6.39 14.44 10.34
C GLY A 156 7.64 13.66 10.74
N ASN A 157 7.64 13.01 11.90
CA ASN A 157 8.65 12.00 12.23
C ASN A 157 8.38 10.76 11.38
N PHE A 158 9.42 10.04 11.03
CA PHE A 158 9.27 8.90 10.13
C PHE A 158 10.25 7.78 10.46
N VAL A 159 9.94 6.60 9.94
CA VAL A 159 10.81 5.43 9.96
C VAL A 159 10.95 4.95 8.53
N ILE A 160 12.17 4.55 8.17
CA ILE A 160 12.42 3.77 6.96
C ILE A 160 12.86 2.38 7.39
N ILE A 161 12.54 1.39 6.57
CA ILE A 161 13.07 0.04 6.70
C ILE A 161 13.72 -0.38 5.39
N TRP A 162 14.73 -1.24 5.47
CA TRP A 162 15.44 -1.78 4.30
C TRP A 162 15.88 -3.22 4.53
N ILE A 163 16.18 -3.92 3.44
CA ILE A 163 16.80 -5.25 3.48
C ILE A 163 18.31 -5.08 3.35
N ALA A 164 19.08 -5.77 4.19
CA ALA A 164 20.54 -5.84 4.07
C ALA A 164 21.04 -7.28 4.18
N SER A 165 22.04 -7.63 3.36
CA SER A 165 22.73 -8.91 3.43
C SER A 165 23.68 -8.94 4.62
N THR A 166 23.64 -10.03 5.38
CA THR A 166 24.53 -10.30 6.53
C THR A 166 25.22 -11.65 6.34
N SER A 167 26.17 -12.00 7.23
CA SER A 167 26.78 -13.33 7.26
C SER A 167 25.78 -14.47 7.51
N SER A 168 24.58 -14.15 8.01
CA SER A 168 23.51 -15.11 8.33
C SER A 168 22.29 -14.93 7.42
N GLY A 169 22.46 -14.40 6.21
CA GLY A 169 21.38 -14.17 5.25
C GLY A 169 20.86 -12.74 5.23
N THR A 170 19.75 -12.51 4.52
CA THR A 170 19.12 -11.17 4.43
C THR A 170 18.35 -10.83 5.69
N ARG A 171 18.44 -9.59 6.15
CA ARG A 171 17.77 -9.07 7.35
C ARG A 171 17.08 -7.75 7.11
N ILE A 172 16.04 -7.50 7.90
CA ILE A 172 15.30 -6.25 7.86
C ILE A 172 15.90 -5.31 8.89
N PHE A 173 16.37 -4.16 8.45
CA PHE A 173 16.84 -3.09 9.31
C PHE A 173 15.94 -1.87 9.20
N GLY A 174 16.06 -0.94 10.13
CA GLY A 174 15.36 0.33 10.08
C GLY A 174 16.08 1.44 10.84
N GLN A 175 15.69 2.68 10.53
CA GLN A 175 16.17 3.90 11.18
C GLN A 175 14.99 4.84 11.39
N ARG A 176 14.89 5.36 12.61
CA ARG A 176 13.90 6.39 12.97
C ARG A 176 14.50 7.77 12.70
N TYR A 177 13.67 8.71 12.29
CA TYR A 177 14.05 10.07 12.03
C TYR A 177 13.06 11.04 12.66
N ASN A 178 13.59 12.11 13.26
CA ASN A 178 12.76 13.25 13.65
C ASN A 178 12.26 13.99 12.41
N ALA A 179 11.28 14.87 12.59
CA ALA A 179 10.76 15.70 11.51
C ALA A 179 11.83 16.61 10.86
N ASP A 180 12.92 16.97 11.52
CA ASP A 180 14.00 17.72 10.85
C ASP A 180 14.91 16.83 9.97
N GLY A 181 14.68 15.52 9.94
CA GLY A 181 15.50 14.54 9.23
C GLY A 181 16.70 14.06 10.03
N THR A 182 16.88 14.47 11.29
CA THR A 182 17.93 13.92 12.15
C THR A 182 17.59 12.50 12.55
N ALA A 183 18.59 11.61 12.48
CA ALA A 183 18.45 10.22 12.92
C ALA A 183 18.18 10.18 14.44
N ARG A 184 17.19 9.39 14.84
CA ARG A 184 16.79 9.21 16.23
C ARG A 184 17.19 7.84 16.77
N GLY A 185 18.32 7.83 17.48
CA GLY A 185 18.95 6.61 17.97
C GLY A 185 19.61 5.81 16.83
N PRO A 186 20.19 4.63 17.15
CA PRO A 186 20.87 3.81 16.17
C PRO A 186 19.90 3.09 15.22
N GLU A 187 20.46 2.58 14.13
CA GLU A 187 19.80 1.60 13.27
C GLU A 187 19.43 0.37 14.09
N PHE A 188 18.32 -0.28 13.76
CA PHE A 188 17.85 -1.47 14.44
C PHE A 188 17.59 -2.59 13.43
N ASN A 189 17.94 -3.83 13.78
CA ASN A 189 17.37 -5.01 13.12
C ASN A 189 15.90 -5.11 13.56
N ALA A 190 14.97 -5.44 12.67
CA ALA A 190 13.55 -5.59 12.99
C ALA A 190 13.24 -6.94 13.65
N ALA A 191 13.93 -8.00 13.23
CA ALA A 191 13.75 -9.35 13.75
C ALA A 191 14.72 -9.65 14.89
N THR A 192 14.34 -10.52 15.82
CA THR A 192 15.25 -11.08 16.83
C THR A 192 15.78 -12.45 16.41
N SER A 193 15.00 -13.18 15.61
CA SER A 193 15.37 -14.45 15.04
C SER A 193 16.53 -14.33 14.04
N ASN A 194 17.34 -15.38 13.96
CA ASN A 194 18.40 -15.52 12.98
C ASN A 194 18.16 -16.62 11.95
N THR A 195 16.96 -17.18 11.93
CA THR A 195 16.60 -18.31 11.09
C THR A 195 16.07 -17.83 9.75
N GLY A 196 16.64 -18.35 8.66
CA GLY A 196 16.22 -18.01 7.32
C GLY A 196 16.57 -16.59 6.88
N ASN A 197 16.14 -16.28 5.66
CA ASN A 197 16.24 -14.98 5.01
C ASN A 197 14.98 -14.17 5.28
N HIS A 198 15.13 -12.96 5.81
CA HIS A 198 14.00 -12.06 6.01
C HIS A 198 13.84 -11.18 4.77
N THR A 199 12.64 -11.20 4.18
CA THR A 199 12.32 -10.53 2.91
C THR A 199 10.95 -9.87 2.94
N SER A 200 10.65 -9.08 1.90
CA SER A 200 9.36 -8.43 1.65
C SER A 200 8.76 -7.72 2.87
N PRO A 201 9.50 -6.80 3.52
CA PRO A 201 9.02 -6.18 4.74
C PRO A 201 8.03 -5.04 4.45
N SER A 202 7.17 -4.74 5.42
CA SER A 202 6.26 -3.59 5.38
C SER A 202 6.16 -2.95 6.77
N VAL A 203 5.96 -1.63 6.83
CA VAL A 203 5.86 -0.86 8.08
C VAL A 203 4.62 0.00 8.15
N ALA A 204 3.95 0.00 9.30
CA ALA A 204 2.84 0.91 9.59
C ALA A 204 3.07 1.65 10.92
N MET A 205 2.87 2.96 10.90
CA MET A 205 3.07 3.84 12.04
C MET A 205 1.75 4.41 12.55
N ASN A 206 1.59 4.46 13.88
CA ASN A 206 0.50 5.15 14.53
C ASN A 206 0.70 6.67 14.32
N PRO A 207 -0.25 7.38 13.70
CA PRO A 207 -0.09 8.78 13.39
C PRO A 207 0.02 9.68 14.63
N ASN A 208 -0.48 9.28 15.79
CA ASN A 208 -0.49 10.12 16.98
C ASN A 208 0.73 9.89 17.88
N THR A 209 1.16 8.64 18.03
CA THR A 209 2.23 8.27 18.98
C THR A 209 3.57 7.98 18.30
N GLY A 210 3.59 7.78 16.99
CA GLY A 210 4.78 7.34 16.25
C GLY A 210 5.17 5.88 16.48
N GLU A 211 4.45 5.13 17.33
CA GLU A 211 4.65 3.69 17.48
C GLU A 211 4.42 2.98 16.15
N PHE A 212 5.26 2.01 15.81
CA PHE A 212 5.16 1.33 14.52
C PHE A 212 5.26 -0.19 14.67
N VAL A 213 4.77 -0.89 13.66
CA VAL A 213 4.90 -2.34 13.51
C VAL A 213 5.61 -2.60 12.19
N VAL A 214 6.60 -3.49 12.22
CA VAL A 214 7.25 -4.01 11.02
C VAL A 214 6.80 -5.46 10.87
N VAL A 215 6.35 -5.82 9.67
CA VAL A 215 6.06 -7.20 9.29
C VAL A 215 7.00 -7.62 8.18
N TRP A 216 7.31 -8.90 8.11
CA TRP A 216 8.16 -9.47 7.07
C TRP A 216 7.80 -10.95 6.87
N GLU A 217 8.27 -11.50 5.76
CA GLU A 217 8.31 -12.94 5.58
C GLU A 217 9.70 -13.48 5.88
N VAL A 218 9.73 -14.72 6.34
CA VAL A 218 10.97 -15.49 6.49
C VAL A 218 10.95 -16.58 5.42
N ARG A 219 12.01 -16.64 4.62
CA ARG A 219 12.25 -17.58 3.51
C ARG A 219 13.51 -18.39 3.77
N ALA A 220 13.73 -19.46 3.00
CA ALA A 220 14.94 -20.29 3.11
C ALA A 220 15.24 -20.69 4.57
N ALA A 221 14.20 -21.11 5.28
CA ALA A 221 14.29 -21.74 6.59
C ALA A 221 15.14 -23.03 6.51
N THR A 222 15.38 -23.67 7.65
CA THR A 222 15.99 -25.02 7.69
C THR A 222 15.26 -25.98 6.74
N GLU A 223 15.90 -27.07 6.34
CA GLU A 223 15.35 -28.03 5.34
C GLU A 223 13.96 -28.59 5.72
N ASP A 224 13.62 -28.59 7.00
CA ASP A 224 12.33 -28.98 7.56
C ASP A 224 11.25 -27.86 7.54
N GLY A 225 11.59 -26.67 7.03
CA GLY A 225 10.69 -25.51 6.99
C GLY A 225 10.59 -24.73 8.29
N THR A 226 11.35 -25.07 9.34
CA THR A 226 11.25 -24.42 10.65
C THR A 226 11.59 -22.93 10.56
N GLY A 227 10.60 -22.07 10.82
CA GLY A 227 10.74 -20.61 10.76
C GLY A 227 10.22 -19.97 9.48
N LEU A 228 9.75 -20.74 8.49
CA LEU A 228 9.02 -20.21 7.33
C LEU A 228 7.70 -19.58 7.79
N GLY A 229 7.37 -18.40 7.28
CA GLY A 229 6.10 -17.77 7.60
C GLY A 229 6.11 -16.25 7.47
N VAL A 230 5.07 -15.64 8.06
CA VAL A 230 4.93 -14.19 8.21
C VAL A 230 5.06 -13.85 9.69
N TYR A 231 5.90 -12.88 9.99
CA TYR A 231 6.25 -12.47 11.35
C TYR A 231 6.15 -10.96 11.49
N GLY A 232 6.02 -10.50 12.74
CA GLY A 232 5.99 -9.09 13.06
C GLY A 232 6.69 -8.75 14.36
N GLN A 233 7.06 -7.48 14.49
CA GLN A 233 7.58 -6.90 15.70
C GLN A 233 7.08 -5.46 15.87
N ARG A 234 6.73 -5.12 17.11
CA ARG A 234 6.27 -3.78 17.49
C ARG A 234 7.43 -2.95 18.02
N PHE A 235 7.34 -1.65 17.78
CA PHE A 235 8.32 -0.66 18.21
C PHE A 235 7.62 0.59 18.71
N GLY A 236 8.10 1.12 19.84
CA GLY A 236 7.85 2.50 20.22
C GLY A 236 8.82 3.42 19.49
N PHE A 237 8.37 4.64 19.20
CA PHE A 237 9.19 5.62 18.50
C PHE A 237 10.44 6.01 19.31
N THR A 238 10.30 6.13 20.63
CA THR A 238 11.39 6.47 21.56
C THR A 238 11.99 5.25 22.24
N THR A 239 11.14 4.28 22.60
CA THR A 239 11.47 3.17 23.48
C THR A 239 12.07 1.96 22.77
N GLY A 240 12.09 1.95 21.43
CA GLY A 240 12.60 0.80 20.66
C GLY A 240 11.61 -0.36 20.65
N ARG A 241 12.10 -1.60 20.62
CA ARG A 241 11.26 -2.81 20.54
C ARG A 241 10.23 -2.86 21.68
N GLN A 242 9.03 -3.34 21.41
CA GLN A 242 7.94 -3.47 22.36
C GLN A 242 7.40 -4.90 22.34
N GLY A 243 7.69 -5.66 23.39
CA GLY A 243 7.36 -7.09 23.42
C GLY A 243 8.27 -7.94 22.52
N GLY A 244 7.85 -9.19 22.32
CA GLY A 244 8.54 -10.16 21.49
C GLY A 244 8.11 -10.10 20.02
N GLU A 245 8.96 -10.66 19.16
CA GLU A 245 8.57 -11.06 17.81
C GLU A 245 7.39 -12.04 17.89
N PHE A 246 6.41 -11.90 16.98
CA PHE A 246 5.21 -12.73 16.98
C PHE A 246 4.94 -13.30 15.58
N ALA A 247 4.53 -14.56 15.55
CA ALA A 247 4.10 -15.22 14.32
C ALA A 247 2.69 -14.74 13.92
N ILE A 248 2.57 -14.31 12.67
CA ILE A 248 1.32 -13.91 12.03
C ILE A 248 0.74 -15.08 11.26
N PHE A 249 1.59 -15.78 10.52
CA PHE A 249 1.23 -16.99 9.79
C PHE A 249 2.41 -17.94 9.76
N VAL A 250 2.15 -19.23 9.96
CA VAL A 250 3.12 -20.31 9.76
C VAL A 250 2.40 -21.37 8.91
N PRO A 251 2.92 -21.72 7.72
CA PRO A 251 2.32 -22.75 6.91
C PRO A 251 2.35 -24.10 7.65
N PRO A 252 1.35 -24.98 7.45
CA PRO A 252 1.39 -26.34 7.99
C PRO A 252 2.67 -27.08 7.58
N ALA A 253 3.27 -27.85 8.50
CA ALA A 253 4.51 -28.61 8.23
C ALA A 253 4.38 -29.63 7.09
N SER A 254 3.15 -30.01 6.72
CA SER A 254 2.88 -30.88 5.57
C SER A 254 3.08 -30.19 4.22
N GLN A 255 3.18 -28.86 4.18
CA GLN A 255 3.42 -28.10 2.96
C GLN A 255 4.93 -27.98 2.71
N ARG A 256 5.35 -28.30 1.49
CA ARG A 256 6.76 -28.26 1.09
C ARG A 256 7.24 -26.80 0.97
N PRO A 257 8.25 -26.37 1.74
CA PRO A 257 8.76 -24.98 1.75
C PRO A 257 9.15 -24.41 0.38
N ASP A 258 9.70 -25.26 -0.49
CA ASP A 258 10.19 -24.94 -1.83
C ASP A 258 9.07 -24.66 -2.85
N LEU A 259 7.84 -25.08 -2.55
CA LEU A 259 6.68 -24.89 -3.44
C LEU A 259 5.76 -23.74 -2.98
N ILE A 260 6.12 -23.04 -1.90
CA ILE A 260 5.31 -21.96 -1.34
C ILE A 260 5.69 -20.62 -1.99
N THR A 261 4.76 -20.02 -2.73
CA THR A 261 4.91 -18.68 -3.32
C THR A 261 5.19 -17.61 -2.25
N PRO A 262 5.82 -16.47 -2.60
CA PRO A 262 6.00 -15.31 -1.72
C PRO A 262 4.74 -14.96 -0.93
N PHE A 263 4.88 -14.65 0.36
CA PHE A 263 3.73 -14.30 1.21
C PHE A 263 3.38 -12.81 1.07
N ALA A 264 4.37 -11.98 0.69
CA ALA A 264 4.23 -10.55 0.42
C ALA A 264 3.35 -9.82 1.47
N PRO A 265 3.70 -9.86 2.76
CA PRO A 265 2.86 -9.29 3.80
C PRO A 265 2.81 -7.76 3.70
N GLN A 266 1.64 -7.19 3.94
CA GLN A 266 1.42 -5.74 4.03
C GLN A 266 0.71 -5.42 5.34
N VAL A 267 1.04 -4.27 5.95
CA VAL A 267 0.45 -3.85 7.22
C VAL A 267 -0.10 -2.43 7.14
N SER A 268 -1.24 -2.19 7.77
CA SER A 268 -1.78 -0.84 7.98
C SER A 268 -2.29 -0.67 9.40
N ARG A 269 -2.15 0.53 9.96
CA ARG A 269 -2.38 0.83 11.38
C ARG A 269 -3.25 2.06 11.58
N ALA A 270 -4.24 1.92 12.45
CA ALA A 270 -5.15 2.97 12.86
C ALA A 270 -4.58 3.83 14.00
N SER A 271 -5.19 5.01 14.19
CA SER A 271 -4.81 5.97 15.22
C SER A 271 -5.03 5.48 16.66
N ASN A 272 -5.97 4.56 16.86
CA ASN A 272 -6.23 3.87 18.13
C ASN A 272 -5.22 2.72 18.40
N GLY A 273 -4.24 2.53 17.52
CA GLY A 273 -3.19 1.54 17.68
C GLY A 273 -3.49 0.16 17.09
N ARG A 274 -4.75 -0.15 16.74
CA ARG A 274 -5.10 -1.39 16.04
C ARG A 274 -4.44 -1.44 14.67
N PHE A 275 -4.10 -2.64 14.22
CA PHE A 275 -3.52 -2.84 12.90
C PHE A 275 -4.07 -4.10 12.26
N VAL A 276 -3.96 -4.17 10.93
CA VAL A 276 -4.28 -5.35 10.13
C VAL A 276 -3.07 -5.71 9.32
N VAL A 277 -2.80 -7.01 9.24
CA VAL A 277 -1.80 -7.57 8.32
C VAL A 277 -2.54 -8.38 7.29
N VAL A 278 -2.21 -8.19 6.02
CA VAL A 278 -2.68 -9.02 4.90
C VAL A 278 -1.50 -9.73 4.27
N TRP A 279 -1.71 -10.94 3.77
CA TRP A 279 -0.66 -11.72 3.12
C TRP A 279 -1.27 -12.75 2.16
N ARG A 280 -0.45 -13.21 1.22
CA ARG A 280 -0.70 -14.38 0.36
C ARG A 280 -0.60 -15.64 1.22
N GLY A 281 -1.59 -16.52 1.16
CA GLY A 281 -1.63 -17.79 1.87
C GLY A 281 -1.64 -18.98 0.91
N VAL A 282 -1.36 -20.18 1.44
CA VAL A 282 -1.48 -21.41 0.66
C VAL A 282 -2.95 -21.85 0.64
N GLY A 283 -3.60 -21.75 -0.52
CA GLY A 283 -4.97 -22.18 -0.76
C GLY A 283 -5.07 -23.58 -1.38
N THR A 284 -6.27 -24.15 -1.41
CA THR A 284 -6.51 -25.49 -1.99
C THR A 284 -6.25 -25.56 -3.50
N ASN A 285 -6.55 -24.47 -4.22
CA ASN A 285 -6.47 -24.39 -5.67
C ASN A 285 -5.61 -23.20 -6.13
N GLY A 286 -4.68 -22.70 -5.32
CA GLY A 286 -3.92 -21.49 -5.67
C GLY A 286 -3.45 -20.71 -4.45
N VAL A 287 -3.31 -19.40 -4.61
CA VAL A 287 -2.91 -18.49 -3.52
C VAL A 287 -4.14 -17.80 -2.96
N ASP A 288 -4.41 -18.00 -1.67
CA ASP A 288 -5.47 -17.27 -0.97
C ASP A 288 -4.95 -15.88 -0.57
N VAL A 289 -5.86 -14.91 -0.40
CA VAL A 289 -5.55 -13.66 0.30
C VAL A 289 -6.13 -13.74 1.70
N LEU A 290 -5.27 -13.59 2.70
CA LEU A 290 -5.62 -13.72 4.11
C LEU A 290 -5.39 -12.40 4.85
N ALA A 291 -6.10 -12.21 5.96
CA ALA A 291 -5.85 -11.10 6.86
C ALA A 291 -5.99 -11.49 8.34
N GLN A 292 -5.25 -10.82 9.20
CA GLN A 292 -5.40 -10.90 10.65
C GLN A 292 -5.38 -9.49 11.24
N ARG A 293 -6.37 -9.23 12.10
CA ARG A 293 -6.45 -7.99 12.87
C ARG A 293 -5.78 -8.16 14.21
N TYR A 294 -5.23 -7.07 14.72
CA TYR A 294 -4.51 -7.02 15.98
C TYR A 294 -4.88 -5.77 16.77
N ASN A 295 -4.82 -5.88 18.09
CA ASN A 295 -4.93 -4.72 18.96
C ASN A 295 -3.57 -3.99 19.08
N ASN A 296 -3.54 -2.91 19.85
CA ASN A 296 -2.31 -2.13 20.02
C ASN A 296 -1.16 -2.96 20.62
N ALA A 297 -1.45 -3.97 21.44
CA ALA A 297 -0.47 -4.83 22.11
C ALA A 297 0.11 -5.92 21.18
N GLY A 298 -0.49 -6.13 20.00
CA GLY A 298 -0.12 -7.23 19.09
C GLY A 298 -0.89 -8.53 19.36
N GLU A 299 -1.97 -8.48 20.13
CA GLU A 299 -2.86 -9.62 20.34
C GLU A 299 -3.87 -9.70 19.19
N ARG A 300 -4.17 -10.93 18.74
CA ARG A 300 -5.12 -11.17 17.65
C ARG A 300 -6.53 -10.73 18.03
N LEU A 301 -7.19 -10.01 17.13
CA LEU A 301 -8.59 -9.62 17.25
C LEU A 301 -9.45 -10.48 16.32
N GLY A 302 -10.22 -11.39 16.91
CA GLY A 302 -11.07 -12.32 16.19
C GLY A 302 -10.28 -13.35 15.36
N ALA A 303 -11.01 -14.14 14.59
CA ALA A 303 -10.43 -15.13 13.69
C ALA A 303 -9.70 -14.47 12.51
N GLN A 304 -8.80 -15.24 11.89
CA GLN A 304 -8.23 -14.92 10.59
C GLN A 304 -9.36 -14.77 9.55
N LEU A 305 -9.21 -13.78 8.68
CA LEU A 305 -10.15 -13.50 7.60
C LEU A 305 -9.62 -14.12 6.31
N LEU A 306 -10.50 -14.80 5.58
CA LEU A 306 -10.29 -15.18 4.19
C LEU A 306 -10.84 -14.06 3.31
N ILE A 307 -9.94 -13.31 2.68
CA ILE A 307 -10.28 -12.15 1.84
C ILE A 307 -10.69 -12.62 0.45
N ALA A 308 -9.90 -13.53 -0.13
CA ALA A 308 -10.14 -14.12 -1.44
C ALA A 308 -9.69 -15.60 -1.43
N GLN A 309 -10.50 -16.45 -2.06
CA GLN A 309 -10.27 -17.88 -2.23
C GLN A 309 -10.55 -18.27 -3.69
N GLU A 310 -9.72 -17.77 -4.59
CA GLU A 310 -9.86 -17.99 -6.03
C GLU A 310 -8.53 -18.47 -6.60
N TYR A 311 -8.54 -19.04 -7.81
CA TYR A 311 -7.29 -19.30 -8.56
C TYR A 311 -6.71 -17.95 -8.96
N ILE A 312 -5.99 -17.31 -8.03
CA ILE A 312 -5.25 -16.08 -8.25
C ILE A 312 -3.77 -16.48 -8.18
N PRO A 313 -3.20 -17.02 -9.27
CA PRO A 313 -1.86 -17.58 -9.28
C PRO A 313 -0.80 -16.61 -8.76
N ASP A 314 -1.04 -15.29 -8.87
CA ASP A 314 -0.08 -14.30 -8.40
C ASP A 314 -0.72 -13.07 -7.70
N SER A 315 -1.34 -13.31 -6.54
CA SER A 315 -2.16 -12.29 -5.86
C SER A 315 -1.39 -11.20 -5.14
N HIS A 316 -1.34 -9.92 -5.56
CA HIS A 316 -0.67 -8.87 -4.76
C HIS A 316 -1.59 -8.17 -3.76
N PRO A 317 -1.67 -8.59 -2.48
CA PRO A 317 -2.50 -7.90 -1.53
C PRO A 317 -1.91 -6.52 -1.20
N GLN A 318 -2.79 -5.54 -1.09
CA GLN A 318 -2.52 -4.20 -0.59
C GLN A 318 -3.58 -3.85 0.43
N VAL A 319 -3.21 -3.12 1.49
CA VAL A 319 -4.16 -2.74 2.54
C VAL A 319 -3.98 -1.29 2.96
N ALA A 320 -5.10 -0.59 3.07
CA ALA A 320 -5.14 0.74 3.66
C ALA A 320 -6.22 0.78 4.74
N MET A 321 -5.86 1.32 5.90
CA MET A 321 -6.73 1.40 7.06
C MET A 321 -7.05 2.84 7.41
N SER A 322 -8.32 3.07 7.72
CA SER A 322 -8.84 4.30 8.25
C SER A 322 -8.35 4.53 9.69
N PRO A 323 -8.41 5.78 10.16
CA PRO A 323 -8.08 6.10 11.55
C PRO A 323 -8.91 5.40 12.61
N GLN A 324 -10.15 5.05 12.24
CA GLN A 324 -11.15 4.39 13.07
C GLN A 324 -11.02 2.85 13.02
N GLY A 325 -10.27 2.33 12.06
CA GLY A 325 -9.95 0.91 11.93
C GLY A 325 -10.68 0.19 10.79
N ASP A 326 -11.66 0.81 10.12
CA ASP A 326 -12.18 0.31 8.84
C ASP A 326 -11.04 0.22 7.83
N PHE A 327 -11.02 -0.80 6.97
CA PHE A 327 -9.90 -1.04 6.08
C PHE A 327 -10.36 -1.60 4.74
N VAL A 328 -9.63 -1.26 3.69
CA VAL A 328 -9.83 -1.82 2.35
C VAL A 328 -8.67 -2.73 2.03
N VAL A 329 -8.98 -3.92 1.52
CA VAL A 329 -7.98 -4.83 0.95
C VAL A 329 -8.19 -4.84 -0.55
N ALA A 330 -7.13 -4.62 -1.31
CA ALA A 330 -7.10 -4.78 -2.76
C ALA A 330 -6.17 -5.93 -3.12
N TRP A 331 -6.47 -6.65 -4.19
CA TRP A 331 -5.68 -7.74 -4.72
C TRP A 331 -5.90 -7.84 -6.24
N ASP A 332 -4.94 -8.41 -6.96
CA ASP A 332 -4.96 -8.57 -8.42
C ASP A 332 -4.36 -9.93 -8.81
N ASP A 333 -4.34 -10.28 -10.09
CA ASP A 333 -3.64 -11.47 -10.61
C ASP A 333 -2.47 -11.09 -11.55
N GLN A 334 -1.62 -10.15 -11.14
CA GLN A 334 -0.46 -9.70 -11.92
C GLN A 334 -0.73 -9.32 -13.39
N GLY A 335 -1.92 -8.78 -13.68
CA GLY A 335 -2.24 -8.32 -15.03
C GLY A 335 -2.56 -9.43 -16.01
N THR A 336 -3.28 -10.44 -15.56
CA THR A 336 -4.12 -11.28 -16.44
C THR A 336 -5.61 -10.98 -16.28
N SER A 337 -5.98 -10.34 -15.16
CA SER A 337 -7.35 -10.15 -14.70
C SER A 337 -7.57 -8.71 -14.18
N PRO A 338 -8.82 -8.24 -14.08
CA PRO A 338 -9.16 -7.03 -13.33
C PRO A 338 -8.63 -7.12 -11.89
N ALA A 339 -8.43 -5.98 -11.26
CA ALA A 339 -8.13 -5.98 -9.84
C ALA A 339 -9.43 -6.00 -9.04
N TRP A 340 -9.33 -6.50 -7.82
CA TRP A 340 -10.44 -6.55 -6.89
C TRP A 340 -10.13 -5.79 -5.63
N PHE A 341 -11.17 -5.29 -4.99
CA PHE A 341 -11.06 -4.82 -3.63
C PHE A 341 -12.32 -5.06 -2.85
N ARG A 342 -12.19 -5.02 -1.52
CA ARG A 342 -13.32 -5.06 -0.61
C ARG A 342 -13.04 -4.22 0.62
N LEU A 343 -14.04 -3.47 1.03
CA LEU A 343 -14.02 -2.71 2.27
C LEU A 343 -14.52 -3.60 3.41
N TYR A 344 -13.86 -3.45 4.55
CA TYR A 344 -14.16 -4.12 5.79
C TYR A 344 -14.32 -3.08 6.89
N ARG A 345 -15.26 -3.33 7.81
CA ARG A 345 -15.37 -2.58 9.05
C ARG A 345 -14.21 -2.91 9.98
N ALA A 346 -13.99 -2.07 11.00
CA ALA A 346 -12.97 -2.30 12.02
C ALA A 346 -13.09 -3.66 12.75
N ASP A 347 -14.29 -4.23 12.79
CA ASP A 347 -14.57 -5.56 13.35
C ASP A 347 -14.26 -6.73 12.38
N GLY A 348 -13.77 -6.44 11.17
CA GLY A 348 -13.45 -7.42 10.14
C GLY A 348 -14.64 -7.90 9.32
N THR A 349 -15.85 -7.39 9.58
CA THR A 349 -17.02 -7.71 8.76
C THR A 349 -16.96 -6.95 7.43
N PRO A 350 -17.33 -7.58 6.31
CA PRO A 350 -17.46 -6.87 5.06
C PRO A 350 -18.42 -5.68 5.11
N ALA A 351 -17.98 -4.54 4.58
CA ALA A 351 -18.79 -3.33 4.42
C ALA A 351 -19.45 -3.23 3.03
N GLY A 352 -19.17 -4.18 2.12
CA GLY A 352 -19.75 -4.27 0.79
C GLY A 352 -19.40 -5.58 0.09
N PRO A 353 -19.86 -5.77 -1.17
CA PRO A 353 -19.42 -6.88 -2.01
C PRO A 353 -17.94 -6.73 -2.39
N VAL A 354 -17.36 -7.78 -2.96
CA VAL A 354 -16.12 -7.63 -3.73
C VAL A 354 -16.44 -6.74 -4.93
N VAL A 355 -15.62 -5.73 -5.18
CA VAL A 355 -15.71 -4.89 -6.37
C VAL A 355 -14.59 -5.31 -7.32
N GLU A 356 -14.98 -5.59 -8.55
CA GLU A 356 -14.08 -5.79 -9.68
C GLU A 356 -13.84 -4.44 -10.36
N GLN A 357 -12.57 -4.05 -10.44
CA GLN A 357 -12.11 -2.86 -11.11
C GLN A 357 -11.46 -3.25 -12.44
N PRO A 358 -12.15 -3.05 -13.57
CA PRO A 358 -11.57 -3.31 -14.88
C PRO A 358 -10.49 -2.26 -15.21
N PRO A 359 -9.53 -2.60 -16.09
CA PRO A 359 -8.63 -1.60 -16.66
C PRO A 359 -9.42 -0.56 -17.46
N MET A 360 -8.80 0.59 -17.73
CA MET A 360 -9.39 1.70 -18.49
C MET A 360 -8.89 1.76 -19.93
N GLY A 361 -9.66 2.44 -20.79
CA GLY A 361 -9.30 2.64 -22.19
C GLY A 361 -9.36 1.33 -22.97
N THR A 362 -8.30 1.05 -23.72
CA THR A 362 -8.15 -0.19 -24.50
C THR A 362 -7.19 -1.19 -23.87
N ALA A 363 -6.85 -1.02 -22.58
CA ALA A 363 -5.95 -1.95 -21.89
C ALA A 363 -6.53 -3.36 -21.85
N PHE A 364 -5.67 -4.33 -22.14
CA PHE A 364 -5.99 -5.75 -22.03
C PHE A 364 -5.94 -6.23 -20.59
N TYR A 365 -5.08 -5.61 -19.78
CA TYR A 365 -4.78 -6.09 -18.43
C TYR A 365 -4.54 -4.96 -17.44
N HIS A 366 -4.68 -5.32 -16.17
CA HIS A 366 -4.58 -4.41 -15.04
C HIS A 366 -3.28 -4.65 -14.26
N GLY A 367 -2.45 -3.63 -14.06
CA GLY A 367 -1.21 -3.78 -13.28
C GLY A 367 -1.39 -3.72 -11.78
N THR A 368 -0.31 -3.90 -11.03
CA THR A 368 -0.41 -4.00 -9.58
C THR A 368 -1.05 -2.77 -8.97
N GLY A 369 -2.15 -2.97 -8.26
CA GLY A 369 -2.90 -1.91 -7.62
C GLY A 369 -2.15 -1.20 -6.50
N ARG A 370 -2.57 0.02 -6.17
CA ARG A 370 -2.22 0.70 -4.92
C ARG A 370 -3.48 1.28 -4.30
N VAL A 371 -3.60 1.12 -2.98
CA VAL A 371 -4.76 1.60 -2.24
C VAL A 371 -4.33 2.54 -1.12
N THR A 372 -5.07 3.63 -0.94
CA THR A 372 -4.87 4.57 0.16
C THR A 372 -6.22 4.98 0.74
N TYR A 373 -6.26 5.23 2.05
CA TYR A 373 -7.49 5.54 2.76
C TYR A 373 -7.43 6.93 3.37
N GLY A 374 -8.42 7.76 3.08
CA GLY A 374 -8.54 9.13 3.53
C GLY A 374 -9.29 9.30 4.85
N TRP A 375 -9.02 10.41 5.52
CA TRP A 375 -9.69 10.83 6.76
C TRP A 375 -11.13 11.30 6.52
N ASN A 376 -11.48 11.57 5.27
CA ASN A 376 -12.78 12.01 4.79
C ASN A 376 -13.72 10.84 4.42
N ARG A 377 -13.48 9.63 4.96
CA ARG A 377 -14.26 8.41 4.65
C ARG A 377 -14.30 8.08 3.15
N THR A 378 -13.21 8.37 2.45
CA THR A 378 -13.00 7.89 1.08
C THR A 378 -11.74 7.06 1.00
N PHE A 379 -11.68 6.13 0.07
CA PHE A 379 -10.43 5.49 -0.32
C PHE A 379 -10.20 5.70 -1.82
N VAL A 380 -8.95 5.59 -2.23
CA VAL A 380 -8.56 5.64 -3.64
C VAL A 380 -7.88 4.34 -3.98
N TYR A 381 -8.28 3.79 -5.12
CA TYR A 381 -7.59 2.73 -5.80
C TYR A 381 -6.94 3.30 -7.05
N GLY A 382 -5.63 3.11 -7.20
CA GLY A 382 -4.86 3.52 -8.38
C GLY A 382 -4.18 2.32 -9.01
N TRP A 383 -4.01 2.36 -10.33
CA TRP A 383 -3.45 1.24 -11.09
C TRP A 383 -2.78 1.65 -12.39
N THR A 384 -1.93 0.74 -12.89
CA THR A 384 -1.37 0.80 -14.25
C THR A 384 -2.34 0.13 -15.23
N ASN A 385 -2.65 0.77 -16.34
CA ASN A 385 -3.32 0.16 -17.49
C ASN A 385 -2.26 -0.40 -18.42
N TYR A 386 -2.26 -1.71 -18.65
CA TYR A 386 -1.28 -2.33 -19.54
C TYR A 386 -1.74 -2.34 -20.99
N LEU A 387 -0.86 -1.89 -21.89
CA LEU A 387 -1.03 -1.92 -23.34
C LEU A 387 -2.20 -1.07 -23.86
N ASP A 388 -2.69 -0.09 -23.10
CA ASP A 388 -3.77 0.79 -23.51
C ASP A 388 -3.35 1.81 -24.58
N GLU A 389 -2.05 2.01 -24.80
CA GLU A 389 -1.52 2.79 -25.93
C GLU A 389 -0.85 1.89 -27.00
N GLY A 390 -1.28 0.62 -27.08
CA GLY A 390 -0.68 -0.37 -27.96
C GLY A 390 0.48 -1.14 -27.30
N PRO A 391 1.30 -1.90 -28.07
CA PRO A 391 2.23 -2.89 -27.51
C PRO A 391 3.31 -2.34 -26.56
N ASN A 392 3.52 -1.03 -26.51
CA ASN A 392 4.65 -0.40 -25.82
C ASN A 392 4.23 0.73 -24.87
N GLY A 393 2.94 0.94 -24.62
CA GLY A 393 2.48 2.07 -23.81
C GLY A 393 1.47 1.66 -22.75
N ASN A 394 1.79 2.06 -21.52
CA ASN A 394 1.01 1.83 -20.32
C ASN A 394 0.69 3.18 -19.70
N THR A 395 -0.56 3.43 -19.33
CA THR A 395 -0.96 4.61 -18.55
C THR A 395 -1.24 4.27 -17.09
N ILE A 396 -1.54 5.30 -16.31
CA ILE A 396 -1.97 5.14 -14.91
C ILE A 396 -3.35 5.78 -14.75
N SER A 397 -4.23 5.08 -14.04
CA SER A 397 -5.56 5.55 -13.69
C SER A 397 -5.83 5.41 -12.20
N PHE A 398 -6.87 6.09 -11.74
CA PHE A 398 -7.35 5.93 -10.38
C PHE A 398 -8.85 6.19 -10.29
N GLN A 399 -9.44 5.70 -9.21
CA GLN A 399 -10.82 5.96 -8.85
C GLN A 399 -10.97 6.14 -7.34
N ARG A 400 -11.78 7.12 -6.97
CA ARG A 400 -12.13 7.43 -5.58
C ARG A 400 -13.48 6.81 -5.25
N PHE A 401 -13.57 6.18 -4.08
CA PHE A 401 -14.75 5.49 -3.59
C PHE A 401 -15.16 6.02 -2.23
N MET A 402 -16.47 6.04 -1.97
CA MET A 402 -17.01 6.22 -0.64
C MET A 402 -16.69 5.00 0.22
N ALA A 403 -16.27 5.24 1.46
CA ALA A 403 -15.93 4.19 2.40
C ALA A 403 -16.99 3.98 3.51
N SER A 404 -18.13 4.65 3.41
CA SER A 404 -19.33 4.46 4.22
C SER A 404 -20.49 5.21 3.56
N PRO A 405 -21.75 4.80 3.79
CA PRO A 405 -22.89 5.71 3.68
C PRO A 405 -22.80 6.91 4.61
#